data_AF-A0A8T7E8D4-F1
#
_entry.id   AF-A0A8T7E8D4-F1
#
_cell.length_a   1.000
_cell.length_b   1.000
_cell.length_c   1.000
_cell.angle_alpha   90.00
_cell.angle_beta   90.00
_cell.angle_gamma   90.00
#
_symmetry.space_group_name_H-M   'P 1'
#
loop_
_entity.id
_entity.type
_entity.pdbx_description
1 polymer ?
#
loop_
_entity_poly.entity_id
_entity_poly.type
_entity_poly.pdbx_seq_one_letter_code
_entity_poly.pdbx_strand_id
1 'polypeptide(L)'
;MAEQDPTPKKRRVPIGLPITAVLFLLLGLFVAPTLTASFPQEQLNRNALLSGIGFLMVFISIILFYISAIWWLALRLNGKVAYKTYRLIEYILIGGIILGIVGMFQPWLFAAFRYGFYLLLASTVSFIAWSHITPVPEEEAVIRDV
;
A
#
# COMPACT_ATOMS: atom_id res chain seq x y z
N MET A 1 -20.68 8.03 -41.19
CA MET A 1 -20.34 8.88 -40.03
C MET A 1 -19.13 8.25 -39.37
N ALA A 2 -18.04 8.98 -39.14
CA ALA A 2 -16.80 8.39 -38.67
C ALA A 2 -16.86 8.11 -37.16
N GLU A 3 -16.51 6.90 -36.76
CA GLU A 3 -16.32 6.50 -35.37
C GLU A 3 -15.22 7.36 -34.74
N GLN A 4 -15.54 8.18 -33.74
CA GLN A 4 -14.51 8.86 -32.95
C GLN A 4 -13.97 7.88 -31.91
N ASP A 5 -12.95 7.11 -32.30
CA ASP A 5 -12.14 6.31 -31.39
C ASP A 5 -11.61 7.21 -30.25
N PRO A 6 -12.03 7.00 -28.99
CA PRO A 6 -11.70 7.90 -27.89
C PRO A 6 -10.23 7.75 -27.51
N THR A 7 -9.39 8.65 -28.06
CA THR A 7 -7.93 8.69 -27.87
C THR A 7 -7.54 8.33 -26.43
N PRO A 8 -6.69 7.31 -26.20
CA PRO A 8 -6.50 6.73 -24.87
C PRO A 8 -6.00 7.78 -23.88
N LYS A 9 -6.85 8.09 -22.89
CA LYS A 9 -6.59 9.12 -21.86
C LYS A 9 -5.32 8.78 -21.08
N LYS A 10 -4.21 9.38 -21.49
CA LYS A 10 -2.86 9.13 -20.96
C LYS A 10 -2.83 9.27 -19.43
N ARG A 11 -2.86 8.15 -18.71
CA ARG A 11 -2.78 8.11 -17.23
C ARG A 11 -1.42 8.68 -16.80
N ARG A 12 -1.40 9.95 -16.39
CA ARG A 12 -0.25 10.67 -15.82
C ARG A 12 -0.42 10.82 -14.32
N VAL A 13 0.68 11.01 -13.61
CA VAL A 13 0.70 11.38 -12.18
C VAL A 13 0.13 12.80 -11.95
N PRO A 14 -0.96 13.01 -11.19
CA PRO A 14 -1.14 14.23 -10.42
C PRO A 14 -0.13 14.15 -9.27
N ILE A 15 1.06 14.67 -9.54
CA ILE A 15 2.25 14.78 -8.68
C ILE A 15 1.91 15.39 -7.30
N GLY A 16 0.72 16.00 -7.16
CA GLY A 16 0.16 16.44 -5.88
C GLY A 16 0.04 15.35 -4.80
N LEU A 17 -0.18 14.06 -5.12
CA LEU A 17 -0.30 13.01 -4.09
C LEU A 17 0.99 12.84 -3.24
N PRO A 18 2.18 12.58 -3.81
CA PRO A 18 3.41 12.51 -3.04
C PRO A 18 3.82 13.85 -2.41
N ILE A 19 3.47 14.99 -3.02
CA ILE A 19 3.68 16.32 -2.41
C ILE A 19 2.87 16.45 -1.11
N THR A 20 1.57 16.10 -1.14
CA THR A 20 0.72 16.11 0.06
C THR A 20 1.22 15.13 1.13
N ALA A 21 1.74 13.96 0.73
CA ALA A 21 2.38 13.03 1.66
C ALA A 21 3.56 13.69 2.40
N VAL A 22 4.49 14.31 1.67
CA VAL A 22 5.65 15.01 2.25
C VAL A 22 5.22 16.17 3.15
N LEU A 23 4.21 16.96 2.76
CA LEU A 23 3.67 18.04 3.59
C LEU A 23 3.10 17.50 4.91
N PHE A 24 2.31 16.43 4.88
CA PHE A 24 1.79 15.77 6.08
C PHE A 24 2.89 15.15 6.95
N LEU A 25 3.95 14.59 6.35
CA LEU A 25 5.10 14.06 7.08
C LEU A 25 5.78 15.16 7.90
N LEU A 26 6.13 16.27 7.22
CA LEU A 26 6.78 17.41 7.85
C LEU A 26 5.90 18.00 8.94
N LEU A 27 4.61 18.24 8.64
CA LEU A 27 3.69 18.80 9.63
C LEU A 27 3.55 17.88 10.85
N GLY A 28 3.40 16.56 10.66
CA GLY A 28 3.31 15.59 11.76
C GLY A 28 4.55 15.56 12.65
N LEU A 29 5.75 15.63 12.05
CA LEU A 29 7.03 15.70 12.76
C LEU A 29 7.20 17.00 13.57
N PHE A 30 6.68 18.14 13.10
CA PHE A 30 6.72 19.41 13.84
C PHE A 30 5.58 19.54 14.87
N VAL A 31 4.40 18.98 14.62
CA VAL A 31 3.24 19.08 15.51
C VAL A 31 3.45 18.32 16.81
N ALA A 32 4.01 17.11 16.78
CA ALA A 32 4.23 16.30 17.97
C ALA A 32 5.06 16.99 19.08
N PRO A 33 6.28 17.53 18.83
CA PRO A 33 7.04 18.28 19.84
C PRO A 33 6.39 19.62 20.19
N THR A 34 5.69 20.26 19.25
CA THR A 34 4.99 21.54 19.52
C THR A 34 3.86 21.37 20.53
N LEU A 35 3.09 20.27 20.44
CA LEU A 35 2.01 19.97 21.36
C LEU A 35 2.51 19.68 22.77
N THR A 36 3.60 18.91 22.91
CA THR A 36 4.19 18.61 24.23
C THR A 36 4.86 19.82 24.89
N ALA A 37 5.28 20.82 24.10
CA ALA A 37 5.78 22.10 24.60
C ALA A 37 4.65 23.09 24.97
N SER A 38 3.48 23.00 24.34
CA SER A 38 2.40 23.98 24.48
C SER A 38 1.30 23.59 25.48
N PHE A 39 1.11 22.29 25.74
CA PHE A 39 0.03 21.77 26.59
C PHE A 39 0.55 21.01 27.81
N PRO A 40 -0.06 21.20 29.01
CA PRO A 40 0.23 20.37 30.18
C PRO A 40 -0.07 18.89 29.90
N GLN A 41 0.80 18.00 30.37
CA GLN A 41 0.71 16.55 30.15
C GLN A 41 -0.64 15.95 30.60
N GLU A 42 -1.27 16.52 31.63
CA GLU A 42 -2.61 16.09 32.08
C GLU A 42 -3.72 16.30 31.04
N GLN A 43 -3.65 17.35 30.22
CA GLN A 43 -4.64 17.59 29.17
C GLN A 43 -4.42 16.68 27.95
N LEU A 44 -3.16 16.43 27.60
CA LEU A 44 -2.78 15.47 26.54
C LEU A 44 -3.27 14.05 26.87
N ASN A 45 -3.07 13.60 28.11
CA ASN A 45 -3.47 12.25 28.54
C ASN A 45 -5.00 12.07 28.66
N ARG A 46 -5.75 13.13 28.99
CA ARG A 46 -7.22 13.10 29.03
C ARG A 46 -7.85 13.11 27.64
N ASN A 47 -7.18 13.71 26.65
CA ASN A 47 -7.73 13.93 25.31
C ASN A 47 -7.00 13.09 24.25
N ALA A 48 -7.48 11.86 24.02
CA ALA A 48 -6.90 10.93 23.05
C ALA A 48 -6.69 11.51 21.64
N LEU A 49 -7.58 12.41 21.17
CA LEU A 49 -7.42 13.10 19.89
C LEU A 49 -6.21 14.06 19.87
N LEU A 50 -5.95 14.77 20.96
CA LEU A 50 -4.81 15.70 21.09
C LEU A 50 -3.48 14.94 21.19
N SER A 51 -3.45 13.84 21.95
CA SER A 51 -2.28 12.95 22.00
C SER A 51 -2.02 12.26 20.66
N GLY A 52 -3.08 11.78 19.99
CA GLY A 52 -2.98 11.00 18.76
C GLY A 52 -2.72 11.78 17.47
N ILE A 53 -2.89 13.11 17.43
CA ILE A 53 -2.89 13.86 16.16
C ILE A 53 -1.52 13.85 15.44
N GLY A 54 -0.41 13.89 16.18
CA GLY A 54 0.94 13.76 15.60
C GLY A 54 1.17 12.40 14.97
N PHE A 55 0.78 11.33 15.67
CA PHE A 55 0.79 9.95 15.13
C PHE A 55 -0.09 9.83 13.88
N LEU A 56 -1.32 10.37 13.93
CA LEU A 56 -2.27 10.29 12.83
C LEU A 56 -1.75 11.00 11.58
N MET A 57 -1.08 12.16 11.70
CA MET A 57 -0.48 12.86 10.57
C MET A 57 0.65 12.06 9.91
N VAL A 58 1.54 11.47 10.71
CA VAL A 58 2.62 10.59 10.19
C VAL A 58 2.02 9.35 9.52
N PHE A 59 0.97 8.74 10.11
CA PHE A 59 0.28 7.59 9.56
C PHE A 59 -0.43 7.89 8.22
N ILE A 60 -1.15 9.02 8.14
CA ILE A 60 -1.76 9.50 6.88
C ILE A 60 -0.69 9.74 5.81
N SER A 61 0.44 10.35 6.17
CA SER A 61 1.57 10.52 5.25
C SER A 61 2.07 9.17 4.69
N ILE A 62 2.27 8.17 5.55
CA ILE A 62 2.71 6.83 5.13
C ILE A 62 1.69 6.21 4.15
N ILE A 63 0.39 6.34 4.42
CA ILE A 63 -0.68 5.86 3.54
C ILE A 63 -0.64 6.58 2.18
N LEU A 64 -0.54 7.91 2.15
CA LEU A 64 -0.46 8.69 0.90
C LEU A 64 0.78 8.34 0.07
N PHE A 65 1.92 8.13 0.74
CA PHE A 65 3.15 7.68 0.09
C PHE A 65 3.00 6.26 -0.49
N TYR A 66 2.37 5.36 0.27
CA TYR A 66 2.10 3.99 -0.18
C TYR A 66 1.15 3.92 -1.37
N ILE A 67 0.03 4.66 -1.35
CA ILE A 67 -0.89 4.77 -2.50
C ILE A 67 -0.16 5.32 -3.74
N SER A 68 0.70 6.32 -3.56
CA SER A 68 1.54 6.86 -4.63
C SER A 68 2.50 5.80 -5.20
N ALA A 69 3.06 4.93 -4.35
CA ALA A 69 3.96 3.84 -4.74
C ALA A 69 3.24 2.71 -5.49
N ILE A 70 2.08 2.22 -4.99
CA ILE A 70 1.22 1.25 -5.70
C ILE A 70 0.98 1.73 -7.13
N TRP A 71 0.62 3.00 -7.26
CA TRP A 71 0.15 3.49 -8.53
C TRP A 71 1.28 3.85 -9.50
N TRP A 72 2.45 4.26 -9.01
CA TRP A 72 3.69 4.28 -9.79
C TRP A 72 4.07 2.88 -10.30
N LEU A 73 3.89 1.84 -9.48
CA LEU A 73 4.13 0.45 -9.86
C LEU A 73 3.16 -0.01 -10.96
N ALA A 74 1.87 0.28 -10.81
CA ALA A 74 0.84 0.02 -11.82
C ALA A 74 1.17 0.72 -13.15
N LEU A 75 1.56 2.01 -13.14
CA LEU A 75 1.98 2.72 -14.36
C LEU A 75 3.21 2.11 -15.04
N ARG A 76 4.07 1.40 -14.31
CA ARG A 76 5.24 0.71 -14.87
C ARG A 76 4.91 -0.68 -15.43
N LEU A 77 4.01 -1.43 -14.79
CA LEU A 77 3.77 -2.85 -15.04
C LEU A 77 2.46 -3.18 -15.77
N ASN A 78 1.46 -2.29 -15.78
CA ASN A 78 0.19 -2.52 -16.47
C ASN A 78 0.40 -2.80 -17.95
N GLY A 79 -0.22 -3.87 -18.45
CA GLY A 79 -0.10 -4.31 -19.85
C GLY A 79 1.28 -4.86 -20.24
N LYS A 80 2.17 -5.13 -19.28
CA LYS A 80 3.49 -5.75 -19.53
C LYS A 80 3.71 -7.08 -18.83
N VAL A 81 2.91 -7.38 -17.81
CA VAL A 81 3.00 -8.65 -17.07
C VAL A 81 2.11 -9.68 -17.74
N ALA A 82 2.70 -10.81 -18.14
CA ALA A 82 1.96 -11.94 -18.68
C ALA A 82 1.02 -12.55 -17.62
N TYR A 83 -0.17 -12.97 -18.04
CA TYR A 83 -1.21 -13.49 -17.14
C TYR A 83 -0.71 -14.66 -16.26
N LYS A 84 0.02 -15.62 -16.84
CA LYS A 84 0.64 -16.75 -16.11
C LYS A 84 1.56 -16.27 -14.97
N THR A 85 2.38 -15.25 -15.21
CA THR A 85 3.29 -14.64 -14.20
C THR A 85 2.50 -13.87 -13.13
N TYR A 86 1.47 -13.13 -13.53
CA TYR A 86 0.59 -12.42 -12.60
C TYR A 86 -0.06 -13.37 -11.60
N ARG A 87 -0.65 -14.47 -12.11
CA ARG A 87 -1.30 -15.52 -11.31
C ARG A 87 -0.34 -16.24 -10.38
N LEU A 88 0.87 -16.56 -10.84
CA LEU A 88 1.88 -17.22 -10.01
C LEU A 88 2.28 -16.34 -8.80
N ILE A 89 2.53 -15.05 -9.02
CA ILE A 89 2.89 -14.11 -7.95
C ILE A 89 1.70 -13.89 -7.00
N GLU A 90 0.48 -13.76 -7.54
CA GLU A 90 -0.75 -13.67 -6.75
C GLU A 90 -0.91 -14.88 -5.80
N TYR A 91 -0.70 -16.11 -6.29
CA TYR A 91 -0.76 -17.32 -5.47
C TYR A 91 0.35 -17.39 -4.41
N ILE A 92 1.58 -16.98 -4.72
CA ILE A 92 2.68 -16.93 -3.74
C ILE A 92 2.34 -15.95 -2.61
N LEU A 93 1.75 -14.79 -2.94
CA LEU A 93 1.34 -13.78 -1.97
C LEU A 93 0.18 -14.28 -1.08
N ILE A 94 -0.83 -14.92 -1.67
CA ILE A 94 -1.93 -15.55 -0.91
C ILE A 94 -1.39 -16.66 0.00
N GLY A 95 -0.48 -17.51 -0.49
CA GLY A 95 0.18 -18.54 0.31
C GLY A 95 0.99 -17.95 1.48
N GLY A 96 1.69 -16.83 1.26
CA GLY A 96 2.40 -16.08 2.29
C GLY A 96 1.46 -15.51 3.36
N ILE A 97 0.29 -14.99 2.99
CA ILE A 97 -0.75 -14.55 3.93
C ILE A 97 -1.24 -15.72 4.77
N ILE A 98 -1.61 -16.85 4.15
CA ILE A 98 -2.09 -18.06 4.85
C ILE A 98 -1.02 -18.59 5.80
N LEU A 99 0.23 -18.69 5.37
CA LEU A 99 1.35 -19.13 6.21
C LEU A 99 1.62 -18.16 7.37
N GLY A 100 1.49 -16.86 7.13
CA GLY A 100 1.58 -15.83 8.17
C GLY A 100 0.48 -15.96 9.23
N ILE A 101 -0.77 -16.18 8.81
CA ILE A 101 -1.91 -16.47 9.71
C ILE A 101 -1.60 -17.72 10.54
N VAL A 102 -1.24 -18.84 9.90
CA VAL A 102 -0.92 -20.09 10.59
C VAL A 102 0.19 -19.87 11.62
N GLY A 103 1.26 -19.15 11.26
CA GLY A 103 2.36 -18.79 12.17
C GLY A 103 1.92 -17.93 13.36
N MET A 104 1.00 -16.99 13.15
CA MET A 104 0.44 -16.18 14.24
C MET A 104 -0.40 -16.99 15.23
N PHE A 105 -1.17 -17.96 14.76
CA PHE A 105 -2.08 -18.74 15.59
C PHE A 105 -1.48 -20.07 16.09
N GLN A 106 -0.17 -20.11 16.38
CA GLN A 106 0.49 -21.25 17.04
C GLN A 106 0.46 -21.09 18.58
N PRO A 107 -0.33 -21.88 19.34
CA PRO A 107 -0.50 -21.66 20.77
C PRO A 107 0.72 -22.07 21.63
N TRP A 108 1.71 -22.77 21.07
CA TRP A 108 2.91 -23.24 21.76
C TRP A 108 4.21 -22.48 21.40
N LEU A 109 4.22 -21.63 20.37
CA LEU A 109 5.45 -21.02 19.86
C LEU A 109 5.33 -19.50 19.68
N PHE A 110 5.60 -18.74 20.75
CA PHE A 110 5.52 -17.27 20.75
C PHE A 110 6.43 -16.59 19.70
N ALA A 111 7.55 -17.22 19.33
CA ALA A 111 8.40 -16.73 18.24
C ALA A 111 7.70 -16.76 16.87
N ALA A 112 6.83 -17.74 16.63
CA ALA A 112 6.05 -17.84 15.39
C ALA A 112 5.03 -16.69 15.27
N PHE A 113 4.52 -16.17 16.39
CA PHE A 113 3.67 -14.96 16.37
C PHE A 113 4.39 -13.77 15.73
N ARG A 114 5.64 -13.49 16.15
CA ARG A 114 6.41 -12.36 15.61
C ARG A 114 6.74 -12.55 14.13
N TYR A 115 7.23 -13.72 13.73
CA TYR A 115 7.59 -13.98 12.33
C TYR A 115 6.36 -14.10 11.41
N GLY A 116 5.29 -14.73 11.90
CA GLY A 116 4.00 -14.83 11.21
C GLY A 116 3.39 -13.45 10.99
N PHE A 117 3.44 -12.56 11.97
CA PHE A 117 3.00 -11.16 11.81
C PHE A 117 3.79 -10.42 10.74
N TYR A 118 5.13 -10.48 10.74
CA TYR A 118 5.92 -9.81 9.70
C TYR A 118 5.70 -10.42 8.31
N LEU A 119 5.58 -11.74 8.20
CA LEU A 119 5.27 -12.42 6.94
C LEU A 119 3.88 -12.05 6.43
N LEU A 120 2.86 -12.05 7.29
CA LEU A 120 1.49 -11.63 6.97
C LEU A 120 1.49 -10.18 6.51
N LEU A 121 2.08 -9.27 7.29
CA LEU A 121 2.14 -7.84 6.96
C LEU A 121 2.80 -7.60 5.59
N ALA A 122 3.98 -8.19 5.37
CA ALA A 122 4.70 -8.06 4.10
C ALA A 122 3.93 -8.66 2.91
N SER A 123 3.29 -9.82 3.11
CA SER A 123 2.49 -10.48 2.07
C SER A 123 1.21 -9.71 1.76
N THR A 124 0.51 -9.20 2.77
CA THR A 124 -0.71 -8.39 2.61
C THR A 124 -0.42 -7.06 1.93
N VAL A 125 0.63 -6.34 2.34
CA VAL A 125 1.06 -5.09 1.66
C VAL A 125 1.42 -5.40 0.21
N SER A 126 2.26 -6.41 -0.04
CA SER A 126 2.65 -6.80 -1.40
C SER A 126 1.45 -7.23 -2.25
N PHE A 127 0.47 -7.94 -1.67
CA PHE A 127 -0.78 -8.34 -2.35
C PHE A 127 -1.67 -7.14 -2.70
N ILE A 128 -1.79 -6.16 -1.80
CA ILE A 128 -2.51 -4.91 -2.09
C ILE A 128 -1.82 -4.17 -3.25
N ALA A 129 -0.49 -4.10 -3.27
CA ALA A 129 0.23 -3.48 -4.38
C ALA A 129 0.10 -4.25 -5.70
N TRP A 130 0.14 -5.59 -5.64
CA TRP A 130 0.05 -6.47 -6.81
C TRP A 130 -1.34 -6.47 -7.46
N SER A 131 -2.41 -6.49 -6.65
CA SER A 131 -3.80 -6.51 -7.14
C SER A 131 -4.24 -5.25 -7.88
N HIS A 132 -3.46 -4.17 -7.84
CA HIS A 132 -3.68 -2.95 -8.64
C HIS A 132 -3.01 -2.99 -10.03
N ILE A 133 -2.25 -4.06 -10.34
CA ILE A 133 -1.61 -4.24 -11.64
C ILE A 133 -2.56 -4.98 -12.58
N THR A 134 -2.79 -4.43 -13.76
CA THR A 134 -3.59 -5.11 -14.81
C THR A 134 -2.66 -5.93 -15.73
N PRO A 135 -2.75 -7.27 -15.76
CA PRO A 135 -1.98 -8.11 -16.67
C PRO A 135 -2.43 -7.95 -18.13
N VAL A 136 -1.65 -8.50 -19.06
CA VAL A 136 -2.05 -8.67 -20.46
C VAL A 136 -3.22 -9.67 -20.55
N PRO A 137 -4.27 -9.42 -21.37
CA PRO A 137 -5.37 -10.36 -21.57
C PRO A 137 -4.91 -11.76 -22.00
N GLU A 138 -5.60 -12.79 -21.54
CA GLU A 138 -5.25 -14.18 -21.85
C GLU A 138 -5.46 -14.51 -23.34
N GLU A 139 -6.44 -13.89 -24.00
CA GLU A 139 -6.71 -14.05 -25.44
C GLU A 139 -5.54 -13.58 -26.33
N GLU A 140 -4.94 -12.41 -26.02
CA GLU A 140 -3.75 -11.92 -26.74
C GLU A 140 -2.52 -12.80 -26.49
N ALA A 141 -2.45 -13.47 -25.34
CA ALA A 141 -1.37 -14.42 -25.06
C ALA A 141 -1.51 -15.71 -25.88
N VAL A 142 -2.73 -16.25 -26.02
CA VAL A 142 -2.99 -17.45 -26.83
C VAL A 142 -2.66 -17.22 -28.30
N ILE A 143 -2.98 -16.05 -28.86
CA ILE A 143 -2.71 -15.72 -30.28
C ILE A 143 -1.20 -15.60 -30.59
N ARG A 144 -0.35 -15.33 -29.60
CA ARG A 144 1.12 -15.21 -29.79
C ARG A 144 1.89 -16.52 -29.65
N ASP A 145 1.25 -17.56 -29.12
CA ASP A 145 1.82 -18.89 -28.89
C ASP A 145 1.42 -19.90 -30.00
N VAL A 146 0.79 -19.43 -31.10
CA VAL A 146 0.35 -20.20 -32.29
C VAL A 146 1.04 -19.69 -33.56
#